data_AF-A0A837I259-F1
#
_entry.id   AF-A0A837I259-F1
#
_cell.length_a   1.000
_cell.length_b   1.000
_cell.length_c   1.000
_cell.angle_alpha   90.00
_cell.angle_beta   90.00
_cell.angle_gamma   90.00
#
_symmetry.space_group_name_H-M   'P 1'
#
loop_
_entity.id
_entity.type
_entity.pdbx_description
1 polymer ?
#
loop_
_entity_poly.entity_id
_entity_poly.type
_entity_poly.pdbx_seq_one_letter_code
_entity_poly.pdbx_strand_id
1 'polypeptide(L)'
;MERINQFLPTVIILLSISMFLFLYLQILLRRAWKDKLKNVEWVTKNKWRVVLFAGVPFENIWAPVFEELLFRAPIIIAFGALSGYAWLGIGASAVLFSAIHYFGKHIYFLDVLEKSGNGNNDTNNMAEMVSNLQKEKQGEMKFRKPAAIVATLILGIVAGYFGIKYQSIYVSVGIHAAWNLFMPIFIWIVILLSLALYWKVGDTWRYKLRRRRSIY
;
A
#
# COMPACT_ATOMS: atom_id res chain seq x y z
N MET A 1 -9.68 -28.22 -15.50
CA MET A 1 -10.95 -27.59 -15.91
C MET A 1 -11.91 -27.43 -14.73
N GLU A 2 -12.17 -28.47 -13.94
CA GLU A 2 -13.12 -28.41 -12.81
C GLU A 2 -12.85 -27.27 -11.80
N ARG A 3 -11.60 -27.06 -11.40
CA ARG A 3 -11.26 -25.98 -10.44
C ARG A 3 -11.49 -24.58 -11.00
N ILE A 4 -11.24 -24.35 -12.29
CA ILE A 4 -11.51 -23.04 -12.92
C ILE A 4 -13.00 -22.72 -12.80
N ASN A 5 -13.87 -23.70 -13.05
CA ASN A 5 -15.32 -23.52 -12.95
C ASN A 5 -15.77 -23.20 -11.52
N GLN A 6 -15.10 -23.72 -10.50
CA GLN A 6 -15.38 -23.39 -9.10
C GLN A 6 -15.05 -21.93 -8.76
N PHE A 7 -13.96 -21.38 -9.31
CA PHE A 7 -13.54 -20.00 -9.06
C PHE A 7 -14.17 -18.97 -10.01
N LEU A 8 -14.70 -19.41 -11.15
CA LEU A 8 -15.24 -18.52 -12.18
C LEU A 8 -16.29 -17.52 -11.64
N PRO A 9 -17.28 -17.92 -10.80
CA PRO A 9 -18.22 -16.95 -10.22
C PRO A 9 -17.52 -15.87 -9.38
N THR A 10 -16.54 -16.26 -8.57
CA THR A 10 -15.77 -15.32 -7.73
C THR A 10 -14.97 -14.34 -8.58
N VAL A 11 -14.30 -14.85 -9.62
CA VAL A 11 -13.53 -14.03 -10.56
C VAL A 11 -14.43 -13.04 -11.28
N ILE A 12 -15.60 -13.47 -11.77
CA ILE A 12 -16.57 -12.60 -12.44
C ILE A 12 -17.05 -11.49 -11.49
N ILE A 13 -17.44 -11.83 -10.26
CA ILE A 13 -17.92 -10.85 -9.28
C ILE A 13 -16.85 -9.80 -8.98
N LEU A 14 -15.61 -10.24 -8.72
CA LEU A 14 -14.50 -9.32 -8.42
C LEU A 14 -14.14 -8.45 -9.63
N LEU A 15 -14.14 -8.99 -10.84
CA LEU A 15 -13.95 -8.22 -12.07
C LEU A 15 -15.07 -7.18 -12.26
N SER A 16 -16.33 -7.55 -12.01
CA SER A 16 -17.45 -6.61 -12.07
C SER A 16 -17.31 -5.48 -11.05
N ILE A 17 -16.91 -5.79 -9.81
CA ILE A 17 -16.64 -4.77 -8.77
C ILE A 17 -15.52 -3.83 -9.23
N SER A 18 -14.40 -4.39 -9.72
CA SER A 18 -13.26 -3.61 -10.21
C SER A 18 -13.66 -2.71 -11.39
N MET A 19 -14.39 -3.24 -12.37
CA MET A 19 -14.84 -2.48 -13.53
C MET A 19 -15.82 -1.37 -13.15
N PHE A 20 -16.81 -1.67 -12.30
CA PHE A 20 -17.76 -0.66 -11.82
C PHE A 20 -17.06 0.47 -11.07
N LEU A 21 -16.13 0.12 -10.18
CA LEU A 21 -15.39 1.10 -9.41
C LEU A 21 -14.44 1.92 -10.28
N PHE A 22 -13.81 1.31 -11.28
CA PHE A 22 -13.03 2.02 -12.28
C PHE A 22 -13.88 3.05 -13.02
N LEU A 23 -15.06 2.66 -13.50
CA LEU A 23 -15.99 3.55 -14.20
C LEU A 23 -16.46 4.69 -13.28
N TYR A 24 -16.81 4.39 -12.03
CA TYR A 24 -17.13 5.39 -11.02
C TYR A 24 -16.00 6.41 -10.86
N LEU A 25 -14.76 5.96 -10.68
CA LEU A 25 -13.59 6.83 -10.55
C LEU A 25 -13.37 7.65 -11.84
N GLN A 26 -13.47 7.05 -13.02
CA GLN A 26 -13.33 7.77 -14.29
C GLN A 26 -14.40 8.85 -14.44
N ILE A 27 -15.66 8.57 -14.10
CA ILE A 27 -16.74 9.55 -14.15
C ILE A 27 -16.48 10.69 -13.16
N LEU A 28 -16.15 10.36 -11.91
CA LEU A 28 -15.85 11.35 -10.87
C LEU A 28 -14.69 12.26 -11.28
N LEU A 29 -13.57 11.67 -11.70
CA LEU A 29 -12.34 12.40 -12.05
C LEU A 29 -12.50 13.20 -13.35
N ARG A 30 -13.20 12.69 -14.38
CA ARG A 30 -13.33 13.37 -15.68
C ARG A 30 -14.46 14.38 -15.76
N ARG A 31 -15.61 14.09 -15.13
CA ARG A 31 -16.80 14.96 -15.24
C ARG A 31 -16.94 15.91 -14.08
N ALA A 32 -16.82 15.40 -12.85
CA ALA A 32 -17.09 16.23 -11.68
C ALA A 32 -15.90 17.12 -11.32
N TRP A 33 -14.67 16.57 -11.39
CA TRP A 33 -13.50 17.18 -10.76
C TRP A 33 -12.30 17.48 -11.69
N LYS A 34 -12.44 17.33 -13.01
CA LYS A 34 -11.31 17.44 -13.96
C LYS A 34 -10.48 18.71 -13.79
N ASP A 35 -11.12 19.87 -13.77
CA ASP A 35 -10.41 21.15 -13.65
C ASP A 35 -10.10 21.50 -12.19
N LYS A 36 -10.91 21.00 -11.26
CA LYS A 36 -10.74 21.19 -9.82
C LYS A 36 -9.49 20.49 -9.28
N LEU A 37 -9.18 19.29 -9.78
CA LEU A 37 -7.99 18.52 -9.38
C LEU A 37 -6.68 19.09 -9.90
N LYS A 38 -6.72 19.97 -10.92
CA LYS A 38 -5.54 20.68 -11.40
C LYS A 38 -5.15 21.84 -10.49
N ASN A 39 -6.11 22.40 -9.76
CA ASN A 39 -5.95 23.53 -8.86
C ASN A 39 -5.54 23.03 -7.46
N VAL A 40 -4.32 23.36 -7.05
CA VAL A 40 -3.72 22.92 -5.78
C VAL A 40 -4.52 23.45 -4.59
N GLU A 41 -4.93 24.72 -4.62
CA GLU A 41 -5.70 25.35 -3.54
C GLU A 41 -7.04 24.63 -3.30
N TRP A 42 -7.77 24.32 -4.38
CA TRP A 42 -9.04 23.60 -4.27
C TRP A 42 -8.85 22.22 -3.66
N VAL A 43 -7.83 21.49 -4.11
CA VAL A 43 -7.51 20.15 -3.63
C VAL A 43 -7.14 20.17 -2.15
N THR A 44 -6.32 21.13 -1.71
CA THR A 44 -5.94 21.30 -0.31
C THR A 44 -7.15 21.62 0.57
N LYS A 45 -8.03 22.54 0.12
CA LYS A 45 -9.27 22.89 0.82
C LYS A 45 -10.26 21.71 0.92
N ASN A 46 -10.26 20.82 -0.07
CA ASN A 46 -11.20 19.69 -0.17
C ASN A 46 -10.53 18.32 0.05
N LYS A 47 -9.36 18.27 0.74
CA LYS A 47 -8.54 17.06 0.83
C LYS A 47 -9.29 15.82 1.28
N TRP A 48 -10.14 15.94 2.30
CA TRP A 48 -10.92 14.81 2.82
C TRP A 48 -11.95 14.29 1.83
N ARG A 49 -12.51 15.18 1.00
CA ARG A 49 -13.42 14.79 -0.07
C ARG A 49 -12.67 14.01 -1.14
N VAL A 50 -11.49 14.46 -1.55
CA VAL A 50 -10.66 13.73 -2.53
C VAL A 50 -10.23 12.37 -1.98
N VAL A 51 -9.75 12.33 -0.73
CA VAL A 51 -9.36 11.07 -0.07
C VAL A 51 -10.56 10.12 0.04
N LEU A 52 -11.70 10.57 0.56
CA LEU A 52 -12.84 9.68 0.82
C LEU A 52 -13.50 9.14 -0.46
N PHE A 53 -13.66 9.97 -1.50
CA PHE A 53 -14.41 9.58 -2.70
C PHE A 53 -13.55 9.05 -3.84
N ALA A 54 -12.24 9.33 -3.86
CA ALA A 54 -11.33 8.84 -4.87
C ALA A 54 -10.20 7.98 -4.28
N GLY A 55 -9.50 8.47 -3.25
CA GLY A 55 -8.37 7.77 -2.63
C GLY A 55 -8.76 6.43 -2.00
N VAL A 56 -9.63 6.45 -0.99
CA VAL A 56 -10.04 5.26 -0.23
C VAL A 56 -10.62 4.16 -1.14
N PRO A 57 -11.58 4.45 -2.05
CA PRO A 57 -12.09 3.42 -2.94
C PRO A 57 -11.02 2.87 -3.88
N PHE A 58 -10.14 3.72 -4.41
CA PHE A 58 -9.06 3.28 -5.27
C PHE A 58 -8.06 2.39 -4.53
N GLU A 59 -7.50 2.88 -3.42
CA GLU A 59 -6.42 2.22 -2.66
C GLU A 59 -6.88 1.00 -1.87
N ASN A 60 -8.13 0.97 -1.39
CA ASN A 60 -8.60 -0.10 -0.50
C ASN A 60 -9.56 -1.09 -1.17
N ILE A 61 -10.06 -0.78 -2.37
CA ILE A 61 -10.99 -1.67 -3.07
C ILE A 61 -10.49 -1.95 -4.48
N TRP A 62 -10.34 -0.94 -5.32
CA TRP A 62 -10.02 -1.16 -6.73
C TRP A 62 -8.65 -1.83 -6.93
N ALA A 63 -7.60 -1.23 -6.35
CA ALA A 63 -6.24 -1.72 -6.49
C ALA A 63 -6.07 -3.12 -5.86
N PRO A 64 -6.50 -3.39 -4.61
CA PRO A 64 -6.47 -4.74 -4.05
C PRO A 64 -7.20 -5.78 -4.90
N VAL A 65 -8.41 -5.47 -5.38
CA VAL A 65 -9.16 -6.42 -6.22
C VAL A 65 -8.41 -6.71 -7.52
N PHE A 66 -7.94 -5.68 -8.21
CA PHE A 66 -7.23 -5.84 -9.48
C PHE A 66 -5.91 -6.61 -9.32
N GLU A 67 -5.11 -6.23 -8.33
CA GLU A 67 -3.81 -6.82 -8.09
C GLU A 67 -3.93 -8.28 -7.61
N GLU A 68 -4.87 -8.59 -6.73
CA GLU A 68 -5.08 -9.97 -6.28
C GLU A 68 -5.66 -10.86 -7.39
N LEU A 69 -6.52 -10.33 -8.26
CA LEU A 69 -6.95 -11.05 -9.46
C LEU A 69 -5.78 -11.32 -10.42
N LEU A 70 -4.83 -10.39 -10.56
CA LEU A 70 -3.70 -10.54 -11.46
C LEU A 70 -2.64 -11.50 -10.92
N PHE A 71 -2.29 -11.38 -9.64
CA PHE A 71 -1.15 -12.09 -9.06
C PHE A 71 -1.54 -13.34 -8.26
N ARG A 72 -2.72 -13.36 -7.61
CA ARG A 72 -3.07 -14.39 -6.62
C ARG A 72 -4.12 -15.35 -7.14
N ALA A 73 -5.13 -14.88 -7.87
CA ALA A 73 -6.10 -15.77 -8.48
C ALA A 73 -5.44 -16.90 -9.31
N PRO A 74 -4.39 -16.66 -10.15
CA PRO A 74 -3.74 -17.73 -10.90
C PRO A 74 -3.16 -18.84 -10.01
N ILE A 75 -2.46 -18.47 -8.94
CA ILE A 75 -1.85 -19.45 -8.02
C ILE A 75 -2.89 -20.16 -7.14
N ILE A 76 -3.92 -19.44 -6.68
CA ILE A 76 -5.02 -20.04 -5.89
C ILE A 76 -5.78 -21.06 -6.73
N ILE A 77 -6.10 -20.73 -7.98
CA ILE A 77 -6.79 -21.62 -8.92
C ILE A 77 -5.88 -22.81 -9.29
N ALA A 78 -4.57 -22.59 -9.45
CA ALA A 78 -3.62 -23.65 -9.80
C ALA A 78 -3.40 -24.67 -8.67
N PHE A 79 -3.37 -24.24 -7.39
CA PHE A 79 -3.01 -25.10 -6.25
C PHE A 79 -4.17 -25.33 -5.28
N GLY A 80 -4.57 -26.59 -5.09
CA GLY A 80 -5.71 -26.98 -4.25
C GLY A 80 -5.40 -27.07 -2.76
N ALA A 81 -4.12 -27.12 -2.43
CA ALA A 81 -3.61 -27.16 -1.08
C ALA A 81 -2.19 -26.58 -1.05
N LEU A 82 -1.70 -26.30 0.15
CA LEU A 82 -0.31 -25.89 0.36
C LEU A 82 0.62 -27.07 0.13
N SER A 83 1.42 -27.00 -0.93
CA SER A 83 2.48 -27.95 -1.27
C SER A 83 3.81 -27.23 -1.48
N GLY A 84 4.91 -27.96 -1.63
CA GLY A 84 6.21 -27.35 -1.97
C GLY A 84 6.13 -26.52 -3.26
N TYR A 85 5.44 -27.02 -4.29
CA TYR A 85 5.22 -26.27 -5.53
C TYR A 85 4.32 -25.04 -5.34
N ALA A 86 3.33 -25.11 -4.45
CA ALA A 86 2.50 -23.96 -4.12
C ALA A 86 3.34 -22.83 -3.48
N TRP A 87 4.31 -23.17 -2.62
CA TRP A 87 5.24 -22.19 -2.05
C TRP A 87 6.14 -21.53 -3.10
N LEU A 88 6.62 -22.29 -4.09
CA LEU A 88 7.36 -21.71 -5.22
C LEU A 88 6.48 -20.74 -6.02
N GLY A 89 5.22 -21.09 -6.27
CA GLY A 89 4.24 -20.22 -6.93
C GLY A 89 3.95 -18.95 -6.13
N ILE A 90 3.75 -19.06 -4.82
CA ILE A 90 3.58 -17.92 -3.90
C ILE A 90 4.81 -17.01 -3.97
N GLY A 91 6.01 -17.57 -3.86
CA GLY A 91 7.26 -16.82 -3.90
C GLY A 91 7.44 -16.07 -5.22
N ALA A 92 7.27 -16.74 -6.35
CA ALA A 92 7.37 -16.12 -7.67
C ALA A 92 6.34 -14.99 -7.86
N SER A 93 5.08 -15.23 -7.49
CA SER A 93 4.02 -14.22 -7.55
C SER A 93 4.32 -13.01 -6.64
N ALA A 94 4.82 -13.24 -5.42
CA ALA A 94 5.19 -12.18 -4.49
C ALA A 94 6.37 -11.33 -4.99
N VAL A 95 7.38 -11.95 -5.61
CA VAL A 95 8.51 -11.25 -6.22
C VAL A 95 8.04 -10.38 -7.39
N LEU A 96 7.20 -10.91 -8.29
CA LEU A 96 6.65 -10.15 -9.42
C LEU A 96 5.80 -8.96 -8.94
N PHE A 97 4.94 -9.20 -7.96
CA PHE A 97 4.11 -8.19 -7.34
C PHE A 97 4.95 -7.05 -6.74
N SER A 98 6.00 -7.40 -5.99
CA SER A 98 6.91 -6.43 -5.38
C SER A 98 7.75 -5.67 -6.41
N ALA A 99 8.19 -6.35 -7.48
CA ALA A 99 8.96 -5.73 -8.56
C ALA A 99 8.15 -4.64 -9.29
N ILE A 100 6.86 -4.86 -9.56
CA ILE A 100 5.99 -3.84 -10.18
C ILE A 100 5.86 -2.61 -9.27
N HIS A 101 5.78 -2.83 -7.96
CA HIS A 101 5.75 -1.73 -6.98
C HIS A 101 7.09 -0.98 -6.90
N TYR A 102 8.22 -1.62 -7.19
CA TYR A 102 9.52 -0.92 -7.22
C TYR A 102 9.62 0.11 -8.35
N PHE A 103 9.09 -0.22 -9.54
CA PHE A 103 9.11 0.65 -10.71
C PHE A 103 7.98 1.69 -10.72
N GLY A 104 6.97 1.53 -9.86
CA GLY A 104 5.89 2.50 -9.69
C GLY A 104 6.39 3.87 -9.23
N LYS A 105 5.70 4.93 -9.69
CA LYS A 105 5.94 6.29 -9.21
C LYS A 105 5.34 6.44 -7.81
N HIS A 106 6.18 6.57 -6.79
CA HIS A 106 5.78 6.81 -5.40
C HIS A 106 5.75 8.31 -5.13
N ILE A 107 4.69 8.98 -5.57
CA ILE A 107 4.39 10.33 -5.11
C ILE A 107 3.10 10.21 -4.32
N TYR A 108 3.19 10.32 -3.01
CA TYR A 108 2.00 10.26 -2.17
C TYR A 108 1.24 11.56 -2.33
N PHE A 109 -0.06 11.45 -2.56
CA PHE A 109 -0.96 12.61 -2.58
C PHE A 109 -0.80 13.47 -1.31
N LEU A 110 -0.52 12.83 -0.17
CA LEU A 110 -0.22 13.50 1.10
C LEU A 110 1.05 14.37 1.04
N ASP A 111 2.09 13.96 0.33
CA ASP A 111 3.31 14.78 0.17
C ASP A 111 3.00 16.08 -0.59
N VAL A 112 2.10 15.99 -1.57
CA VAL A 112 1.65 17.14 -2.35
C VAL A 112 0.81 18.08 -1.48
N LEU A 113 -0.08 17.54 -0.65
CA LEU A 113 -0.88 18.32 0.29
C LEU A 113 -0.04 18.99 1.38
N GLU A 114 0.96 18.29 1.93
CA GLU A 114 1.86 18.81 2.95
C GLU A 114 2.66 19.99 2.42
N LYS A 115 3.27 19.86 1.24
CA LYS A 115 4.02 20.95 0.61
C LYS A 115 3.12 22.16 0.30
N SER A 116 1.86 21.92 -0.08
CA SER A 116 0.90 22.98 -0.35
C SER A 116 0.51 23.76 0.91
N GLY A 117 0.38 23.07 2.04
CA GLY A 117 0.02 23.67 3.32
C GLY A 117 1.10 24.57 3.93
N ASN A 118 2.37 24.34 3.59
CA ASN A 118 3.51 25.10 4.13
C ASN A 118 3.74 26.46 3.44
N GLY A 119 2.82 26.92 2.59
CA GLY A 119 2.85 28.26 1.97
C GLY A 119 3.84 28.43 0.81
N ASN A 120 4.58 27.38 0.45
CA ASN A 120 5.61 27.42 -0.60
C ASN A 120 5.02 27.06 -1.98
N ASN A 121 3.94 27.74 -2.38
CA ASN A 121 3.22 27.46 -3.62
C ASN A 121 3.75 28.32 -4.78
N ASP A 122 4.91 27.93 -5.32
CA ASP A 122 5.48 28.56 -6.52
C ASP A 122 4.57 28.40 -7.76
N THR A 123 3.63 27.44 -7.73
CA THR A 123 2.74 27.13 -8.85
C THR A 123 1.39 26.57 -8.37
N ASN A 124 0.30 26.95 -9.04
CA ASN A 124 -1.05 26.41 -8.77
C ASN A 124 -1.38 25.18 -9.65
N ASN A 125 -0.39 24.62 -10.33
CA ASN A 125 -0.57 23.49 -11.24
C ASN A 125 -0.10 22.18 -10.56
N MET A 126 -1.05 21.29 -10.30
CA MET A 126 -0.81 20.00 -9.65
C MET A 126 0.27 19.16 -10.34
N ALA A 127 0.30 19.12 -11.68
CA ALA A 127 1.24 18.27 -12.41
C ALA A 127 2.69 18.77 -12.29
N GLU A 128 2.87 20.08 -12.31
CA GLU A 128 4.17 20.72 -12.12
C GLU A 128 4.66 20.53 -10.68
N MET A 129 3.77 20.72 -9.70
CA MET A 129 4.08 20.49 -8.28
C MET A 129 4.53 19.05 -8.00
N VAL A 130 3.81 18.07 -8.56
CA VAL A 130 4.16 16.64 -8.50
C VAL A 130 5.54 16.37 -9.13
N SER A 131 5.84 16.96 -10.29
CA SER A 131 7.14 16.84 -10.95
C SER A 131 8.28 17.42 -10.12
N ASN A 132 8.08 18.60 -9.53
CA ASN A 132 9.07 19.27 -8.68
C ASN A 132 9.32 18.49 -7.38
N LEU A 133 8.25 17.99 -6.74
CA LEU A 133 8.35 17.09 -5.59
C LEU A 133 9.11 15.81 -5.89
N GLN A 134 8.89 15.22 -7.07
CA GLN A 134 9.58 14.00 -7.47
C GLN A 134 11.09 14.20 -7.58
N LYS A 135 11.52 15.34 -8.12
CA LYS A 135 12.93 15.71 -8.23
C LYS A 135 13.56 15.96 -6.86
N GLU A 136 12.86 16.70 -6.00
CA GLU A 136 13.31 17.01 -4.63
C GLU A 136 13.46 15.75 -3.78
N LYS A 137 12.48 14.86 -3.80
CA LYS A 137 12.50 13.61 -3.01
C LYS A 137 13.34 12.49 -3.64
N GLN A 138 14.00 12.71 -4.78
CA GLN A 138 14.75 11.66 -5.47
C GLN A 138 15.87 11.05 -4.61
N GLY A 139 16.49 11.85 -3.74
CA GLY A 139 17.48 11.39 -2.76
C GLY A 139 16.88 10.54 -1.64
N GLU A 140 15.80 11.01 -1.01
CA GLU A 140 15.11 10.32 0.10
C GLU A 140 14.44 9.01 -0.33
N MET A 141 13.97 8.94 -1.58
CA MET A 141 13.33 7.76 -2.14
C MET A 141 14.25 6.52 -2.14
N LYS A 142 15.59 6.69 -2.07
CA LYS A 142 16.53 5.56 -2.06
C LYS A 142 16.34 4.62 -0.86
N PHE A 143 15.95 5.14 0.30
CA PHE A 143 15.76 4.33 1.51
C PHE A 143 14.31 3.85 1.69
N ARG A 144 13.32 4.63 1.23
CA ARG A 144 11.91 4.23 1.32
C ARG A 144 11.56 3.08 0.38
N LYS A 145 12.17 3.02 -0.81
CA LYS A 145 11.88 2.00 -1.82
C LYS A 145 12.16 0.57 -1.35
N PRO A 146 13.35 0.23 -0.78
CA PRO A 146 13.60 -1.12 -0.28
C PRO A 146 12.62 -1.55 0.81
N ALA A 147 12.25 -0.66 1.74
CA ALA A 147 11.28 -0.97 2.78
C ALA A 147 9.89 -1.28 2.18
N ALA A 148 9.45 -0.51 1.19
CA ALA A 148 8.19 -0.77 0.47
C ALA A 148 8.23 -2.09 -0.32
N ILE A 149 9.37 -2.44 -0.93
CA ILE A 149 9.57 -3.75 -1.59
C ILE A 149 9.42 -4.88 -0.58
N VAL A 150 10.13 -4.81 0.55
CA VAL A 150 10.06 -5.84 1.59
C VAL A 150 8.63 -5.97 2.14
N ALA A 151 7.96 -4.86 2.40
CA ALA A 151 6.58 -4.84 2.86
C ALA A 151 5.62 -5.48 1.84
N THR A 152 5.71 -5.12 0.55
CA THR A 152 4.88 -5.70 -0.51
C THR A 152 5.18 -7.17 -0.78
N LEU A 153 6.44 -7.59 -0.62
CA LEU A 153 6.85 -9.00 -0.70
C LEU A 153 6.21 -9.81 0.44
N ILE A 154 6.28 -9.32 1.68
CA ILE A 154 5.64 -9.96 2.84
C ILE A 154 4.13 -10.05 2.62
N LEU A 155 3.49 -8.94 2.22
CA LEU A 155 2.07 -8.94 1.89
C LEU A 155 1.74 -10.01 0.84
N GLY A 156 2.52 -10.07 -0.23
CA GLY A 156 2.31 -11.03 -1.31
C GLY A 156 2.41 -12.48 -0.87
N ILE A 157 3.35 -12.80 0.04
CA ILE A 157 3.50 -14.12 0.64
C ILE A 157 2.30 -14.45 1.54
N VAL A 158 1.92 -13.52 2.42
CA VAL A 158 0.82 -13.71 3.39
C VAL A 158 -0.52 -13.89 2.65
N ALA A 159 -0.82 -13.01 1.69
CA ALA A 159 -2.04 -13.09 0.88
C ALA A 159 -2.07 -14.39 0.06
N GLY A 160 -0.97 -14.77 -0.59
CA GLY A 160 -0.86 -16.04 -1.32
C GLY A 160 -1.03 -17.27 -0.45
N TYR A 161 -0.40 -17.31 0.72
CA TYR A 161 -0.52 -18.41 1.69
C TYR A 161 -1.98 -18.59 2.13
N PHE A 162 -2.63 -17.53 2.59
CA PHE A 162 -4.00 -17.62 3.09
C PHE A 162 -5.03 -17.83 1.97
N GLY A 163 -4.79 -17.25 0.79
CA GLY A 163 -5.62 -17.49 -0.39
C GLY A 163 -5.65 -18.96 -0.80
N ILE A 164 -4.51 -19.64 -0.79
CA ILE A 164 -4.44 -21.09 -1.07
C ILE A 164 -4.99 -21.90 0.11
N LYS A 165 -4.63 -21.55 1.36
CA LYS A 165 -5.10 -22.27 2.55
C LYS A 165 -6.62 -22.32 2.65
N TYR A 166 -7.30 -21.20 2.37
CA TYR A 166 -8.75 -21.09 2.44
C TYR A 166 -9.44 -21.23 1.08
N GLN A 167 -8.68 -21.49 0.01
CA GLN A 167 -9.19 -21.61 -1.36
C GLN A 167 -10.12 -20.44 -1.72
N SER A 168 -9.71 -19.20 -1.42
CA SER A 168 -10.56 -18.02 -1.54
C SER A 168 -9.80 -16.78 -1.98
N ILE A 169 -10.17 -16.26 -3.16
CA ILE A 169 -9.63 -15.00 -3.68
C ILE A 169 -10.11 -13.83 -2.81
N TYR A 170 -11.31 -13.89 -2.24
CA TYR A 170 -11.84 -12.88 -1.32
C TYR A 170 -10.96 -12.71 -0.08
N VAL A 171 -10.40 -13.81 0.46
CA VAL A 171 -9.49 -13.73 1.60
C VAL A 171 -8.21 -12.97 1.22
N SER A 172 -7.67 -13.24 0.03
CA SER A 172 -6.49 -12.52 -0.50
C SER A 172 -6.77 -11.02 -0.65
N VAL A 173 -7.90 -10.66 -1.28
CA VAL A 173 -8.37 -9.28 -1.43
C VAL A 173 -8.57 -8.60 -0.08
N GLY A 174 -9.20 -9.30 0.88
CA GLY A 174 -9.46 -8.77 2.22
C GLY A 174 -8.19 -8.50 3.01
N ILE A 175 -7.20 -9.41 2.94
CA ILE A 175 -5.88 -9.21 3.56
C ILE A 175 -5.19 -7.99 2.97
N HIS A 176 -5.23 -7.84 1.64
CA HIS A 176 -4.62 -6.71 0.95
C HIS A 176 -5.33 -5.39 1.29
N ALA A 177 -6.66 -5.33 1.24
CA ALA A 177 -7.42 -4.16 1.65
C ALA A 177 -7.15 -3.79 3.12
N ALA A 178 -7.12 -4.77 4.02
CA ALA A 178 -6.78 -4.55 5.43
C ALA A 178 -5.34 -4.05 5.60
N TRP A 179 -4.39 -4.56 4.80
CA TRP A 179 -3.01 -4.08 4.79
C TRP A 179 -2.97 -2.59 4.43
N ASN A 180 -3.65 -2.18 3.35
CA ASN A 180 -3.66 -0.78 2.93
C ASN A 180 -4.30 0.14 3.97
N LEU A 181 -5.34 -0.32 4.65
CA LEU A 181 -6.03 0.44 5.69
C LEU A 181 -5.21 0.57 6.98
N PHE A 182 -4.62 -0.53 7.47
CA PHE A 182 -4.02 -0.58 8.80
C PHE A 182 -2.51 -0.36 8.83
N MET A 183 -1.78 -0.64 7.74
CA MET A 183 -0.32 -0.52 7.76
C MET A 183 0.21 0.87 8.08
N PRO A 184 -0.39 1.99 7.58
CA PRO A 184 0.05 3.32 7.99
C PRO A 184 0.01 3.50 9.51
N ILE A 185 -1.03 2.99 10.17
CA ILE A 185 -1.20 3.06 11.64
C ILE A 185 -0.22 2.10 12.33
N PHE A 186 -0.10 0.88 11.81
CA PHE A 186 0.76 -0.15 12.39
C PHE A 186 2.24 0.26 12.41
N ILE A 187 2.73 0.90 11.35
CA ILE A 187 4.10 1.41 11.28
C ILE A 187 4.39 2.39 12.43
N TRP A 188 3.47 3.32 12.71
CA TRP A 188 3.62 4.25 13.84
C TRP A 188 3.67 3.52 15.18
N ILE A 189 2.83 2.52 15.38
CA ILE A 189 2.85 1.70 16.61
C ILE A 189 4.21 1.02 16.78
N VAL A 190 4.76 0.42 15.72
CA VAL A 190 6.08 -0.25 15.76
C VAL A 190 7.20 0.73 16.08
N ILE A 191 7.18 1.93 15.49
CA ILE A 191 8.17 2.98 15.78
C ILE A 191 8.10 3.40 17.26
N LEU A 192 6.90 3.67 17.78
CA LEU A 192 6.70 4.06 19.17
C LEU A 192 7.17 2.98 20.15
N LEU A 193 6.87 1.71 19.88
CA LEU A 193 7.33 0.58 20.67
C LEU A 193 8.86 0.44 20.63
N SER A 194 9.48 0.65 19.46
CA SER A 194 10.93 0.58 19.30
C SER A 194 11.65 1.69 20.09
N LEU A 195 11.10 2.91 20.07
CA LEU A 195 11.60 4.03 20.87
C LEU A 195 11.46 3.77 22.37
N ALA A 196 10.31 3.24 22.81
CA ALA A 196 10.10 2.88 24.21
C ALA A 196 11.09 1.80 24.69
N LEU A 197 11.34 0.79 23.86
CA LEU A 197 12.33 -0.25 24.15
C LEU A 197 13.74 0.32 24.22
N TYR A 198 14.13 1.14 23.24
CA TYR A 198 15.44 1.81 23.22
C TYR A 198 15.65 2.64 24.50
N TRP A 199 14.64 3.42 24.91
CA TRP A 199 14.71 4.24 26.11
C TRP A 199 14.89 3.39 27.37
N LYS A 200 14.11 2.32 27.51
CA LYS A 200 14.21 1.37 28.64
C LYS A 200 15.58 0.68 28.73
N VAL A 201 16.13 0.24 27.59
CA VAL A 201 17.47 -0.35 27.53
C VAL A 201 18.53 0.70 27.87
N GLY A 202 18.41 1.92 27.34
CA GLY A 202 19.29 3.04 27.62
C GLY A 202 19.32 3.43 29.09
N ASP A 203 18.17 3.48 29.76
CA ASP A 203 18.07 3.76 31.19
C ASP A 203 18.72 2.66 32.03
N THR A 204 18.47 1.39 31.68
CA THR A 204 19.10 0.25 32.34
C THR A 204 20.63 0.32 32.23
N TRP A 205 21.14 0.72 31.07
CA TRP A 205 22.57 0.87 30.83
C TRP A 205 23.18 2.06 31.58
N ARG A 206 22.50 3.24 31.56
CA ARG A 206 22.89 4.42 32.34
C ARG A 206 22.92 4.12 33.84
N TYR A 207 21.93 3.38 34.35
CA TYR A 207 21.89 2.94 35.75
C TYR A 207 23.09 2.05 36.10
N LYS A 208 23.39 1.05 35.26
CA LYS A 208 24.58 0.18 35.43
C LYS A 208 25.88 0.96 35.41
N LEU A 209 26.03 1.94 34.52
CA LEU A 209 27.20 2.82 34.42
C LEU A 209 27.37 3.70 35.67
N ARG A 210 26.29 4.31 36.17
CA ARG A 210 26.33 5.11 37.42
C ARG A 210 26.74 4.26 38.62
N ARG A 211 26.21 3.04 38.76
CA ARG A 211 26.58 2.10 39.83
C ARG A 211 28.06 1.69 39.79
N ARG A 212 28.66 1.57 38.60
CA ARG A 212 30.10 1.29 38.48
C ARG A 212 30.96 2.48 38.91
N ARG A 213 30.54 3.71 38.62
CA ARG A 213 31.27 4.93 39.01
C ARG A 213 31.21 5.24 40.50
N SER A 214 30.23 4.72 41.25
CA SER A 214 30.13 4.96 42.70
C SER A 214 30.97 4.01 43.55
N ILE A 215 31.65 3.03 42.94
CA ILE A 215 32.47 2.02 43.64
C ILE A 215 33.97 2.39 43.59
N TYR A 216 34.35 3.32 42.71
CA TYR A 216 35.71 3.85 42.57
C TYR A 216 35.74 5.31 43.03
#